data_AF-A0A2S9GBS6-F1
#
_entry.id   AF-A0A2S9GBS6-F1
#
_cell.length_a   1.000
_cell.length_b   1.000
_cell.length_c   1.000
_cell.angle_alpha   90.00
_cell.angle_beta   90.00
_cell.angle_gamma   90.00
#
_symmetry.space_group_name_H-M   'P 1'
#
loop_
_entity.id
_entity.type
_entity.pdbx_description
1 polymer ?
#
loop_
_entity_poly.entity_id
_entity_poly.type
_entity_poly.pdbx_seq_one_letter_code
_entity_poly.pdbx_strand_id
1 'polypeptide(L)'
;KLSGPLVDRVDLRVEMHASRQGSFTDEEGESTAVVRERVWAAGGAAQERWRPYGTATNAEVSGSLLRRKFRPSPQAMKPLRTAV
;
A
#
# COMPACT_ATOMS: atom_id res chain seq x y z
N LYS A 1 21.98 -3.39 -3.35
CA LYS A 1 21.92 -2.55 -2.13
C LYS A 1 21.12 -1.30 -2.48
N LEU A 2 20.02 -1.00 -1.76
CA LEU A 2 19.30 0.27 -1.91
C LEU A 2 20.21 1.41 -1.48
N SER A 3 20.23 2.50 -2.23
CA SER A 3 21.03 3.70 -1.94
C SER A 3 20.34 4.59 -0.91
N GLY A 4 21.11 5.46 -0.24
CA GLY A 4 20.64 6.37 0.82
C GLY A 4 19.30 7.07 0.52
N PRO A 5 19.13 7.74 -0.64
CA PRO A 5 17.89 8.45 -0.96
C PRO A 5 16.62 7.58 -1.01
N LEU A 6 16.78 6.26 -1.19
CA LEU A 6 15.70 5.29 -1.20
C LEU A 6 15.49 4.64 0.16
N VAL A 7 16.55 4.47 0.95
CA VAL A 7 16.47 3.93 2.32
C VAL A 7 15.71 4.88 3.24
N ASP A 8 15.87 6.19 3.08
CA ASP A 8 15.17 7.21 3.87
C ASP A 8 13.65 7.21 3.68
N ARG A 9 13.14 6.45 2.70
CA ARG A 9 11.71 6.33 2.37
C ARG A 9 11.09 4.99 2.78
N VAL A 10 11.82 4.18 3.54
CA VAL A 10 11.32 2.89 4.01
C VAL A 10 10.66 3.07 5.37
N ASP A 11 9.33 3.09 5.39
CA ASP A 11 8.54 3.23 6.62
C ASP A 11 8.51 1.94 7.46
N LEU A 12 8.59 0.77 6.81
CA LEU A 12 8.51 -0.54 7.46
C LEU A 12 9.58 -1.48 6.89
N ARG A 13 10.27 -2.19 7.79
CA ARG A 13 11.22 -3.23 7.45
C ARG A 13 10.81 -4.51 8.16
N VAL A 14 10.31 -5.48 7.38
CA VAL A 14 9.81 -6.75 7.90
C VAL A 14 10.75 -7.86 7.41
N GLU A 15 11.17 -8.72 8.33
CA GLU A 15 11.91 -9.93 7.97
C GLU A 15 10.94 -10.96 7.40
N MET A 16 11.12 -11.29 6.12
CA MET A 16 10.33 -12.33 5.48
C MET A 16 10.94 -13.68 5.83
N HIS A 17 10.19 -14.52 6.55
CA HIS A 17 10.56 -15.93 6.67
C HIS A 17 10.33 -16.61 5.32
N ALA A 18 11.29 -17.43 4.89
CA ALA A 18 11.13 -18.23 3.68
C ALA A 18 9.87 -19.09 3.83
N SER A 19 8.85 -18.79 3.02
CA SER A 19 7.75 -19.72 2.81
C SER A 19 8.35 -20.96 2.16
N ARG A 20 8.20 -22.15 2.78
CA ARG A 20 8.52 -23.42 2.10
C ARG A 20 7.87 -23.36 0.73
N GLN A 21 8.63 -23.67 -0.32
CA GLN A 21 8.24 -23.54 -1.74
C GLN A 21 6.90 -24.21 -2.13
N GLY A 22 6.23 -24.94 -1.23
CA GLY A 22 4.91 -25.55 -1.44
C GLY A 22 3.77 -24.98 -0.58
N SER A 23 3.92 -23.77 -0.01
CA SER A 23 2.79 -23.08 0.67
C SER A 23 2.10 -22.03 -0.21
N PHE A 24 2.54 -21.86 -1.45
CA PHE A 24 1.61 -21.44 -2.50
C PHE A 24 0.66 -22.62 -2.65
N THR A 25 -0.59 -22.41 -2.29
CA THR A 25 -1.66 -23.37 -2.54
C THR A 25 -1.60 -23.84 -4.00
N ASP A 26 -2.11 -25.04 -4.29
CA ASP A 26 -2.34 -25.56 -5.66
C ASP A 26 -3.32 -24.68 -6.48
N GLU A 27 -3.60 -23.45 -6.02
CA GLU A 27 -4.43 -22.48 -6.70
C GLU A 27 -3.61 -21.84 -7.82
N GLU A 28 -4.06 -22.11 -9.04
CA GLU A 28 -3.56 -21.46 -10.23
C GLU A 28 -3.62 -19.94 -10.05
N GLY A 29 -2.47 -19.29 -10.22
CA GLY A 29 -2.37 -17.84 -10.03
C GLY A 29 -3.34 -17.07 -10.93
N GLU A 30 -3.83 -15.93 -10.44
CA GLU A 30 -4.76 -15.11 -11.21
C GLU A 30 -4.15 -14.70 -12.56
N SER A 31 -4.94 -14.79 -13.63
CA SER A 31 -4.47 -14.33 -14.93
C SER A 31 -4.14 -12.83 -14.90
N THR A 32 -3.16 -12.42 -15.72
CA THR A 32 -2.80 -11.00 -15.86
C THR A 32 -3.99 -10.13 -16.27
N ALA A 33 -4.96 -10.67 -17.00
CA ALA A 33 -6.18 -9.96 -17.37
C ALA A 33 -7.03 -9.62 -16.13
N VAL A 34 -7.23 -10.58 -15.23
CA VAL A 34 -7.98 -10.37 -13.97
C VAL A 34 -7.26 -9.35 -13.08
N VAL A 35 -5.94 -9.47 -12.96
CA VAL A 35 -5.15 -8.51 -12.18
C VAL A 35 -5.23 -7.10 -12.78
N ARG A 36 -5.17 -6.98 -14.12
CA ARG A 36 -5.28 -5.69 -14.83
C ARG A 36 -6.62 -4.99 -14.53
N GLU A 37 -7.73 -5.72 -14.64
CA GLU A 37 -9.07 -5.18 -14.33
C GLU A 37 -9.14 -4.63 -12.90
N ARG A 38 -8.61 -5.39 -11.94
CA ARG A 38 -8.56 -4.96 -10.53
C ARG A 38 -7.70 -3.70 -10.33
N VAL A 39 -6.55 -3.63 -10.99
CA VAL A 39 -5.67 -2.45 -10.93
C VAL A 39 -6.38 -1.23 -11.51
N TRP A 40 -7.12 -1.37 -12.61
CA TRP A 40 -7.86 -0.28 -13.22
C TRP A 40 -8.99 0.22 -12.31
N ALA A 41 -9.75 -0.71 -11.71
CA ALA A 41 -10.79 -0.39 -10.75
C ALA A 41 -10.21 0.35 -9.52
N ALA A 42 -9.07 -0.09 -9.00
CA ALA A 42 -8.38 0.59 -7.91
C ALA A 42 -7.93 2.01 -8.30
N GLY A 43 -7.47 2.21 -9.54
CA GLY A 43 -7.14 3.52 -10.09
C GLY A 43 -8.35 4.46 -10.15
N GLY A 44 -9.50 3.98 -10.65
CA GLY A 44 -10.74 4.74 -10.66
C GLY A 44 -11.23 5.11 -9.26
N ALA A 45 -11.15 4.17 -8.31
CA ALA A 45 -11.50 4.43 -6.92
C ALA A 45 -10.57 5.46 -6.24
N ALA A 46 -9.29 5.52 -6.63
CA ALA A 46 -8.38 6.55 -6.17
C ALA A 46 -8.79 7.93 -6.73
N GLN A 47 -9.05 8.02 -8.03
CA GLN A 47 -9.48 9.27 -8.67
C GLN A 47 -10.75 9.83 -8.03
N GLU A 48 -11.78 9.01 -7.84
CA GLU A 48 -13.04 9.46 -7.22
C GLU A 48 -12.83 9.96 -5.79
N ARG A 49 -12.05 9.22 -4.98
CA ARG A 49 -11.75 9.58 -3.60
C ARG A 49 -11.02 10.93 -3.50
N TRP A 50 -10.12 11.20 -4.44
CA TRP A 50 -9.23 12.35 -4.39
C TRP A 50 -9.73 13.57 -5.17
N ARG A 51 -10.77 13.41 -5.99
CA ARG A 51 -11.39 14.49 -6.77
C ARG A 51 -11.68 15.76 -5.95
N PRO A 52 -12.24 15.69 -4.73
CA PRO A 52 -12.51 16.89 -3.92
C PRO A 52 -11.25 17.64 -3.46
N TYR A 53 -10.07 17.02 -3.58
CA TYR A 53 -8.79 17.55 -3.13
C TYR A 53 -7.85 17.90 -4.29
N GLY A 54 -8.34 17.79 -5.55
CA GLY A 54 -7.59 18.20 -6.74
C GLY A 54 -6.42 17.28 -7.10
N THR A 55 -6.45 16.01 -6.68
CA THR A 55 -5.43 15.00 -7.02
C THR A 55 -6.09 13.78 -7.64
N ALA A 56 -5.38 13.08 -8.52
CA ALA A 56 -5.91 11.95 -9.28
C ALA A 56 -5.40 10.61 -8.75
N THR A 57 -4.19 10.57 -8.20
CA THR A 57 -3.55 9.33 -7.74
C THR A 57 -3.15 9.38 -6.27
N ASN A 58 -3.00 8.21 -5.64
CA ASN A 58 -2.52 8.12 -4.26
C ASN A 58 -1.13 8.75 -4.07
N ALA A 59 -0.30 8.75 -5.11
CA ALA A 59 1.07 9.27 -5.04
C ALA A 59 1.14 10.82 -5.04
N GLU A 60 0.12 11.48 -5.58
CA GLU A 60 0.03 12.95 -5.62
C GLU A 60 -0.49 13.55 -4.31
N VAL A 61 -1.11 12.74 -3.45
CA VAL A 61 -1.74 13.22 -2.22
C VAL A 61 -0.69 13.77 -1.26
N SER A 62 -0.84 15.04 -0.88
CA SER A 62 0.10 15.67 0.03
C SER A 62 0.05 15.05 1.43
N GLY A 63 1.22 14.88 2.05
CA GLY A 63 1.31 14.37 3.41
C GLY A 63 0.61 15.26 4.44
N SER A 64 0.51 16.57 4.19
CA SER A 64 -0.21 17.50 5.07
C SER A 64 -1.72 17.23 5.07
N LEU A 65 -2.31 16.95 3.90
CA LEU A 65 -3.72 16.57 3.77
C LEU A 65 -4.01 15.26 4.51
N LEU A 66 -3.17 14.24 4.29
CA LEU A 66 -3.31 12.93 4.94
C LEU A 66 -3.29 13.06 6.48
N ARG A 67 -2.32 13.82 7.03
CA ARG A 67 -2.19 13.99 8.48
C ARG A 67 -3.31 14.81 9.12
N ARG A 68 -3.91 15.75 8.39
CA ARG A 68 -4.96 16.65 8.92
C ARG A 68 -6.37 16.09 8.76
N LYS A 69 -6.70 15.46 7.63
CA LYS A 69 -8.06 15.00 7.32
C LYS A 69 -8.25 13.48 7.40
N PHE A 70 -7.19 12.70 7.20
CA PHE A 70 -7.28 11.24 7.05
C PHE A 70 -6.41 10.48 8.05
N ARG A 71 -6.21 11.07 9.23
CA ARG A 71 -5.37 10.46 10.26
C ARG A 71 -6.03 9.16 10.75
N PRO A 72 -5.34 8.00 10.70
CA PRO A 72 -5.89 6.76 11.23
C PRO A 72 -6.19 6.87 12.72
N SER A 73 -7.19 6.11 13.19
CA SER A 73 -7.52 6.07 14.61
C SER A 73 -6.36 5.48 15.43
N PRO A 74 -6.26 5.79 16.73
CA PRO A 74 -5.26 5.16 17.59
C PRO A 74 -5.33 3.63 17.57
N GLN A 75 -6.53 3.07 17.42
CA GLN A 75 -6.76 1.62 17.33
C GLN A 75 -6.18 1.03 16.04
N ALA A 76 -6.43 1.68 14.89
CA ALA A 76 -5.87 1.24 13.61
C ALA A 76 -4.34 1.29 13.59
N MET A 77 -3.74 2.22 14.34
CA MET A 77 -2.28 2.35 14.47
C MET A 77 -1.64 1.37 15.45
N LYS A 78 -2.43 0.66 16.28
CA LYS A 78 -1.89 -0.20 17.35
C LYS A 78 -0.91 -1.25 16.83
N PRO A 79 -1.18 -2.01 15.75
CA PRO A 79 -0.26 -3.04 15.26
C PRO A 79 1.11 -2.49 14.86
N LEU A 80 1.17 -1.29 14.28
CA LEU A 80 2.43 -0.68 13.84
C LEU A 80 3.31 -0.22 15.01
N ARG A 81 2.70 0.06 16.17
CA ARG A 81 3.43 0.50 17.38
C ARG A 81 3.94 -0.64 18.24
N THR A 82 3.31 -1.81 18.11
CA THR A 82 3.60 -2.98 18.95
C THR A 82 4.24 -4.12 18.16
N ALA A 83 4.48 -3.93 16.85
CA ALA A 83 5.26 -4.86 16.06
C ALA A 83 6.72 -4.83 16.57
N VAL A 84 7.21 -6.01 16.96
CA VAL A 84 8.60 -6.27 17.36
C VAL A 84 9.32 -6.89 16.18
#